data_AF-A0A8K0CGR9-F1
#
_entry.id   AF-A0A8K0CGR9-F1
#
_cell.length_a   1.000
_cell.length_b   1.000
_cell.length_c   1.000
_cell.angle_alpha   90.00
_cell.angle_beta   90.00
_cell.angle_gamma   90.00
#
_symmetry.space_group_name_H-M   'P 1'
#
loop_
_entity.id
_entity.type
_entity.pdbx_description
1 polymer ?
#
loop_
_entity_poly.entity_id
_entity_poly.type
_entity_poly.pdbx_seq_one_letter_code
_entity_poly.pdbx_strand_id
1 'polypeptide(L)'
;MDCFDAYRRVDIYAFGLVLWEVCRRTVSNGIAEDYKPPFHDVVPSDPSFEDMKKVVCVDQQRPNIPNRWASDPIISGMAKLMRECWHQNPTVRLPALRIKKTLLKLASGDSTINLEDMEVCV
;
A
#
# COMPACT_ATOMS: atom_id res chain seq x y z
N MET A 1 -1.89 -23.21 14.08
CA MET A 1 -1.07 -21.98 14.17
C MET A 1 -0.94 -21.32 12.80
N ASP A 2 -0.80 -22.08 11.71
CA ASP A 2 -0.64 -21.58 10.33
C ASP A 2 -1.76 -20.67 9.80
N CYS A 3 -2.99 -20.86 10.28
CA CYS A 3 -4.14 -20.06 9.87
C CYS A 3 -4.03 -18.59 10.32
N PHE A 4 -3.44 -18.33 11.50
CA PHE A 4 -3.30 -16.96 12.01
C PHE A 4 -2.33 -16.14 11.17
N ASP A 5 -1.18 -16.72 10.79
CA ASP A 5 -0.23 -16.03 9.92
C ASP A 5 -0.79 -15.81 8.51
N ALA A 6 -1.66 -16.71 8.03
CA ALA A 6 -2.38 -16.48 6.78
C ALA A 6 -3.28 -15.24 6.86
N TYR A 7 -4.07 -15.09 7.93
CA TYR A 7 -4.91 -13.90 8.15
C TYR A 7 -4.08 -12.62 8.23
N ARG A 8 -2.97 -12.63 8.99
CA ARG A 8 -2.06 -11.47 9.05
C ARG A 8 -1.55 -11.07 7.67
N ARG A 9 -1.20 -12.02 6.81
CA ARG A 9 -0.72 -11.74 5.44
C ARG A 9 -1.84 -11.21 4.54
N VAL A 10 -3.10 -11.56 4.81
CA VAL A 10 -4.27 -10.97 4.14
C VAL A 10 -4.46 -9.51 4.59
N ASP A 11 -4.35 -9.22 5.88
CA ASP A 11 -4.42 -7.84 6.40
C ASP A 11 -3.35 -6.94 5.79
N ILE A 12 -2.13 -7.45 5.62
CA ILE A 12 -1.04 -6.71 4.98
C ILE A 12 -1.35 -6.40 3.51
N TYR A 13 -2.00 -7.31 2.78
CA TYR A 13 -2.42 -7.06 1.41
C TYR A 13 -3.45 -5.92 1.36
N ALA A 14 -4.48 -5.99 2.21
CA ALA A 14 -5.50 -4.95 2.30
C ALA A 14 -4.90 -3.61 2.73
N PHE A 15 -3.97 -3.61 3.69
CA PHE A 15 -3.28 -2.41 4.13
C PHE A 15 -2.49 -1.74 2.99
N GLY A 16 -1.84 -2.52 2.13
CA GLY A 16 -1.17 -2.00 0.94
C GLY A 16 -2.11 -1.26 -0.02
N LEU A 17 -3.36 -1.72 -0.16
CA LEU A 17 -4.39 -1.04 -0.95
C LEU A 17 -4.83 0.28 -0.31
N VAL A 18 -5.00 0.31 1.02
CA VAL A 18 -5.36 1.54 1.74
C VAL A 18 -4.25 2.57 1.63
N LEU A 19 -2.97 2.17 1.73
CA LEU A 19 -1.85 3.07 1.51
C LEU A 19 -1.88 3.70 0.10
N TRP A 20 -2.31 2.95 -0.91
CA TRP A 20 -2.48 3.47 -2.27
C TRP A 20 -3.57 4.54 -2.34
N GLU A 21 -4.72 4.31 -1.70
CA GLU A 21 -5.80 5.30 -1.61
C GLU A 21 -5.33 6.60 -0.93
N VAL A 22 -4.59 6.47 0.17
CA VAL A 22 -4.02 7.62 0.89
C VAL A 22 -3.03 8.38 0.01
N CYS A 23 -2.07 7.70 -0.61
CA CYS A 23 -1.04 8.32 -1.45
C CYS A 23 -1.61 9.07 -2.66
N ARG A 24 -2.74 8.62 -3.23
CA ARG A 24 -3.43 9.34 -4.30
C ARG A 24 -3.92 10.72 -3.86
N ARG A 25 -4.29 10.86 -2.59
CA ARG A 25 -4.79 12.11 -2.01
C ARG A 25 -3.67 12.98 -1.44
N THR A 26 -2.44 12.48 -1.39
CA THR A 26 -1.27 13.25 -0.98
C THR A 26 -0.87 14.24 -2.07
N VAL A 27 -0.83 15.53 -1.72
CA VAL A 27 -0.32 16.58 -2.61
C VAL A 27 1.19 16.45 -2.72
N SER A 28 1.67 16.30 -3.94
CA SER A 28 3.10 16.30 -4.25
C SER A 28 3.33 17.18 -5.47
N ASN A 29 4.28 18.11 -5.34
CA ASN A 29 4.55 19.15 -6.35
C ASN A 29 3.27 19.91 -6.77
N GLY A 30 2.39 20.19 -5.80
CA GLY A 30 1.13 20.92 -6.01
C GLY A 30 -0.01 20.11 -6.64
N ILE A 31 0.17 18.80 -6.87
CA ILE A 31 -0.80 17.94 -7.57
C ILE A 31 -1.15 16.71 -6.71
N ALA A 32 -2.43 16.35 -6.68
CA ALA A 32 -2.95 15.09 -6.12
C ALA A 32 -3.93 14.45 -7.11
N GLU A 33 -4.03 13.12 -7.14
CA GLU A 33 -5.07 12.43 -7.92
C GLU A 33 -6.44 12.54 -7.26
N ASP A 34 -7.51 12.42 -8.06
CA ASP A 34 -8.84 12.19 -7.52
C ASP A 34 -8.93 10.90 -6.73
N TYR A 35 -9.79 10.90 -5.71
CA TYR A 35 -10.13 9.69 -4.98
C TYR A 35 -10.72 8.64 -5.93
N LYS A 36 -10.23 7.42 -5.81
CA LYS A 36 -10.78 6.23 -6.44
C LYS A 36 -10.55 5.02 -5.54
N PRO A 37 -11.48 4.06 -5.50
CA PRO A 37 -11.22 2.79 -4.83
C PRO A 37 -10.16 1.98 -5.60
N PRO A 38 -9.48 1.03 -4.96
CA PRO A 38 -8.56 0.13 -5.64
C PRO A 38 -9.27 -0.64 -6.76
N PHE A 39 -8.58 -0.87 -7.89
CA PHE A 39 -9.10 -1.58 -9.06
C PHE A 39 -10.30 -0.92 -9.78
N HIS A 40 -10.63 0.34 -9.47
CA HIS A 40 -11.76 1.06 -10.08
C HIS A 40 -11.76 1.12 -11.61
N ASP A 41 -10.61 0.90 -12.23
CA ASP A 41 -10.35 0.95 -13.67
C ASP A 41 -10.57 -0.39 -14.37
N VAL A 42 -10.69 -1.48 -13.61
CA VAL A 42 -10.70 -2.86 -14.13
C VAL A 42 -11.80 -3.75 -13.56
N VAL A 43 -12.59 -3.27 -12.58
CA VAL A 43 -13.77 -3.96 -12.05
C VAL A 43 -14.96 -2.99 -11.91
N PRO A 44 -16.22 -3.49 -11.92
CA PRO A 44 -17.39 -2.66 -11.63
C PRO A 44 -17.40 -2.18 -10.16
N SER A 45 -18.25 -1.21 -9.84
CA SER A 45 -18.33 -0.61 -8.50
C SER A 45 -18.73 -1.60 -7.39
N ASP A 46 -19.49 -2.65 -7.73
CA ASP A 46 -19.85 -3.75 -6.83
C ASP A 46 -19.38 -5.08 -7.46
N PRO A 47 -18.08 -5.41 -7.34
CA PRO A 47 -17.49 -6.52 -8.05
C PRO A 47 -17.86 -7.86 -7.41
N SER A 48 -18.13 -8.87 -8.25
CA SER A 48 -18.30 -10.23 -7.78
C SER A 48 -16.97 -10.84 -7.35
N PHE A 49 -17.04 -11.98 -6.67
CA PHE A 49 -15.83 -12.76 -6.32
C PHE A 49 -15.03 -13.17 -7.56
N GLU A 50 -15.69 -13.57 -8.64
CA GLU A 50 -15.01 -13.99 -9.87
C GLU A 50 -14.37 -12.81 -10.61
N ASP A 51 -14.96 -11.61 -10.55
CA ASP A 51 -14.33 -10.39 -11.11
C ASP A 51 -13.00 -10.10 -10.42
N MET A 52 -13.00 -10.06 -9.08
CA MET A 52 -11.80 -9.80 -8.29
C MET A 52 -10.77 -10.91 -8.44
N LYS A 53 -11.19 -12.18 -8.46
CA LYS A 53 -10.30 -13.33 -8.68
C LYS A 53 -9.65 -13.29 -10.06
N LYS A 54 -10.41 -12.96 -11.10
CA LYS A 54 -9.85 -12.79 -12.45
C LYS A 54 -8.77 -11.71 -12.46
N VAL A 55 -9.09 -10.52 -11.98
CA VAL A 55 -8.16 -9.37 -12.03
C VAL A 55 -6.93 -9.59 -11.15
N VAL A 56 -7.11 -10.04 -9.90
CA VAL A 56 -6.03 -10.11 -8.91
C VAL A 56 -5.19 -11.38 -9.02
N CYS A 57 -5.83 -12.53 -9.27
CA CYS A 57 -5.16 -13.84 -9.22
C CYS A 57 -4.76 -14.36 -10.60
N VAL A 58 -5.65 -14.23 -11.60
CA VAL A 58 -5.40 -14.74 -12.95
C VAL A 58 -4.56 -13.75 -13.75
N ASP A 59 -5.05 -12.52 -13.86
CA ASP A 59 -4.40 -11.47 -14.64
C ASP A 59 -3.27 -10.77 -13.86
N GLN A 60 -3.15 -11.07 -12.56
CA GLN A 60 -2.13 -10.56 -11.63
C GLN A 60 -2.00 -9.03 -11.62
N GLN A 61 -3.11 -8.32 -11.85
CA GLN A 61 -3.13 -6.88 -11.85
C GLN A 61 -3.01 -6.33 -10.44
N ARG A 62 -2.46 -5.11 -10.34
CA ARG A 62 -2.38 -4.32 -9.11
C ARG A 62 -2.80 -2.88 -9.42
N PRO A 63 -3.30 -2.11 -8.45
CA PRO A 63 -3.60 -0.69 -8.65
C PRO A 63 -2.40 0.05 -9.24
N ASN A 64 -2.68 0.84 -10.29
CA ASN A 64 -1.65 1.55 -11.03
C ASN A 64 -0.91 2.56 -10.14
N ILE A 65 0.42 2.58 -10.21
CA ILE A 65 1.27 3.55 -9.52
C ILE A 65 1.60 4.67 -10.52
N PRO A 66 1.07 5.90 -10.33
CA PRO A 66 1.34 7.01 -11.22
C PRO A 66 2.84 7.29 -11.36
N ASN A 67 3.35 7.43 -12.59
CA ASN A 67 4.78 7.69 -12.85
C ASN A 67 5.32 8.93 -12.10
N ARG A 68 4.47 9.95 -11.90
CA ARG A 68 4.84 11.16 -11.16
C ARG A 68 5.25 10.89 -9.71
N TRP A 69 4.78 9.82 -9.09
CA TRP A 69 5.18 9.46 -7.72
C TRP A 69 6.68 9.21 -7.60
N ALA A 70 7.37 8.90 -8.71
CA ALA A 70 8.82 8.74 -8.72
C ALA A 70 9.60 10.05 -8.46
N SER A 71 9.00 11.22 -8.70
CA SER A 71 9.67 12.52 -8.46
C SER A 71 9.65 12.95 -6.99
N ASP A 72 8.87 12.28 -6.15
CA ASP A 72 8.75 12.55 -4.72
C ASP A 72 9.39 11.40 -3.94
N PRO A 73 10.48 11.63 -3.19
CA PRO A 73 11.18 10.57 -2.46
C PRO A 73 10.28 9.81 -1.47
N ILE A 74 9.34 10.51 -0.81
CA ILE A 74 8.46 9.92 0.20
C ILE A 74 7.42 9.04 -0.50
N ILE A 75 6.70 9.59 -1.49
CA ILE A 75 5.67 8.83 -2.22
C ILE A 75 6.30 7.68 -3.03
N SER A 76 7.49 7.88 -3.60
CA SER A 76 8.28 6.81 -4.25
C SER A 76 8.65 5.69 -3.27
N GLY A 77 9.01 6.05 -2.02
CA GLY A 77 9.21 5.10 -0.93
C GLY A 77 7.94 4.32 -0.59
N MET A 78 6.80 5.01 -0.47
CA MET A 78 5.49 4.39 -0.26
C MET A 78 5.12 3.44 -1.40
N ALA A 79 5.39 3.80 -2.65
CA ALA A 79 5.17 2.96 -3.84
C ALA A 79 5.97 1.65 -3.82
N LYS A 80 7.17 1.65 -3.25
CA LYS A 80 7.95 0.42 -3.04
C LYS A 80 7.31 -0.43 -1.93
N LEU A 81 6.95 0.20 -0.81
CA LEU A 81 6.31 -0.47 0.32
C LEU A 81 4.99 -1.14 -0.07
N MET A 82 4.12 -0.46 -0.82
CA MET A 82 2.87 -1.01 -1.34
C MET A 82 3.11 -2.27 -2.18
N ARG A 83 4.15 -2.25 -3.04
CA ARG A 83 4.55 -3.41 -3.86
C ARG A 83 4.90 -4.64 -3.04
N GLU A 84 5.54 -4.46 -1.90
CA GLU A 84 5.87 -5.57 -0.99
C GLU A 84 4.63 -6.05 -0.20
N CYS A 85 3.64 -5.17 0.04
CA CYS A 85 2.43 -5.51 0.78
C CYS A 85 1.47 -6.37 -0.04
N TRP A 86 1.26 -6.05 -1.32
CA TRP A 86 0.30 -6.76 -2.18
C TRP A 86 0.93 -7.84 -3.08
N HIS A 87 2.09 -8.38 -2.67
CA HIS A 87 2.77 -9.44 -3.43
C HIS A 87 1.90 -10.70 -3.57
N GLN A 88 1.98 -11.39 -4.72
CA GLN A 88 1.17 -12.59 -5.01
C GLN A 88 1.44 -13.70 -4.00
N ASN A 89 2.71 -14.05 -3.78
CA ASN A 89 3.10 -14.97 -2.73
C ASN A 89 2.91 -14.31 -1.35
N PRO A 90 2.03 -14.83 -0.48
CA PRO A 90 1.78 -14.24 0.84
C PRO A 90 2.97 -14.36 1.80
N THR A 91 3.88 -15.33 1.61
CA THR A 91 5.00 -15.55 2.54
C THR A 91 6.09 -14.47 2.48
N VAL A 92 6.17 -13.72 1.37
CA VAL A 92 7.15 -12.64 1.20
C VAL A 92 6.60 -11.27 1.59
N ARG A 93 5.30 -11.18 1.91
CA ARG A 93 4.69 -9.92 2.37
C ARG A 93 5.31 -9.52 3.70
N LEU A 94 5.53 -8.22 3.87
CA LEU A 94 6.20 -7.69 5.06
C LEU A 94 5.34 -7.89 6.31
N PRO A 95 5.95 -8.25 7.47
CA PRO A 95 5.25 -8.16 8.75
C PRO A 95 4.91 -6.71 9.09
N ALA A 96 3.80 -6.48 9.82
CA ALA A 96 3.35 -5.15 10.22
C ALA A 96 4.45 -4.31 10.92
N LEU A 97 5.24 -4.93 11.81
CA LEU A 97 6.37 -4.26 12.48
C LEU A 97 7.42 -3.75 11.49
N ARG A 98 7.69 -4.51 10.42
CA ARG A 98 8.64 -4.09 9.37
C ARG A 98 8.08 -2.92 8.58
N ILE A 99 6.77 -2.92 8.29
CA ILE A 99 6.11 -1.79 7.65
C ILE A 99 6.19 -0.53 8.51
N LYS A 100 5.85 -0.62 9.81
CA LYS A 100 5.99 0.50 10.77
C LYS A 100 7.41 1.08 10.76
N LYS A 101 8.44 0.24 10.84
CA LYS A 101 9.85 0.69 10.78
C LYS A 101 10.20 1.38 9.47
N THR A 102 9.70 0.87 8.34
CA THR A 102 9.90 1.50 7.03
C THR A 102 9.22 2.87 6.96
N LEU A 103 7.99 2.99 7.45
CA LEU A 103 7.25 4.26 7.50
C LEU A 103 7.97 5.30 8.36
N LEU A 104 8.46 4.91 9.55
CA LEU A 104 9.26 5.79 10.41
C LEU A 104 10.54 6.26 9.71
N LYS A 105 11.22 5.36 9.00
CA LYS A 105 12.41 5.72 8.22
C LYS A 105 12.08 6.69 7.08
N LEU A 106 10.97 6.50 6.37
CA LEU A 106 10.53 7.44 5.33
C LEU A 106 10.18 8.81 5.93
N ALA A 107 9.46 8.82 7.05
CA ALA A 107 9.08 10.03 7.77
C ALA A 107 10.29 10.80 8.30
N SER A 108 11.36 10.13 8.73
CA SER A 108 12.61 10.80 9.15
C SER A 108 13.32 11.57 8.02
N GLY A 109 12.93 11.33 6.76
CA GLY A 109 13.39 12.12 5.62
C GLY A 109 12.66 13.45 5.46
N ASP A 110 11.59 13.69 6.23
CA ASP A 110 10.81 14.92 6.24
C ASP A 110 11.01 15.65 7.58
N SER A 111 11.67 16.81 7.52
CA SER A 111 11.96 17.62 8.71
C SER A 111 10.71 18.25 9.35
N THR A 112 9.55 18.17 8.70
CA THR A 112 8.30 18.73 9.22
C THR A 112 7.52 17.77 10.11
N ILE A 113 7.88 16.48 10.12
CA ILE A 113 7.20 15.45 10.90
C ILE A 113 7.89 15.31 12.27
N ASN A 114 7.16 15.61 13.36
CA ASN A 114 7.62 15.27 14.71
C ASN A 114 7.36 13.79 15.00
N LEU A 115 8.43 13.04 15.28
CA LEU A 115 8.40 11.60 15.58
C LEU A 115 8.50 11.28 17.08
N GLU A 116 8.61 12.28 17.95
CA GLU A 116 8.85 12.12 19.40
C GLU A 116 7.72 11.37 20.12
N ASP A 117 6.50 11.38 19.58
CA ASP A 117 5.32 10.70 20.16
C ASP A 117 5.09 9.27 19.63
N MET A 118 5.88 8.79 18.67
CA MET A 118 5.67 7.45 18.10
C MET A 118 6.38 6.39 18.95
N GLU A 119 5.76 6.00 20.07
CA GLU A 119 6.21 4.84 20.83
C GLU A 119 6.35 3.62 19.91
N VAL A 120 7.58 3.10 19.81
CA VAL A 120 7.82 1.80 19.19
C VAL A 120 7.34 0.76 20.19
N CYS A 121 6.05 0.42 20.15
CA CYS A 121 5.57 -0.79 20.82
C CYS A 121 6.40 -1.96 20.28
N VAL A 122 7.28 -2.51 21.12
CA VAL A 122 8.11 -3.69 20.85
C VAL A 122 7.25 -4.94 21.02
#